data_AF-E2A7N2-F1
#
_entry.id   AF-E2A7N2-F1
#
_cell.length_a   1.000
_cell.length_b   1.000
_cell.length_c   1.000
_cell.angle_alpha   90.00
_cell.angle_beta   90.00
_cell.angle_gamma   90.00
#
_symmetry.space_group_name_H-M   'P 1'
#
loop_
_entity.id
_entity.type
_entity.pdbx_description
1 polymer ?
#
loop_
_entity_poly.entity_id
_entity_poly.type
_entity_poly.pdbx_seq_one_letter_code
_entity_poly.pdbx_strand_id
1 'polypeptide(L)'
;MVNQIPVPQAKYELLTDIRQPRWRTQVVCLTLTFLIVGVLFITRAWFGILVLRAPKADRFVEEQIDNAKIATWLRRARMYAESTKENQNADRNTSVGASEQYHRNATSQVIVCYYTIPWDLNTSGELSPSHIDPHICTHIIVGFASVVNSMLDIGDNAWVYKQVVALKNREPKLKVMISAGGNNELHDGFSEMVKTHANRKKFIRSVLNVTKTYHLDGFDVDWEFPAWIGADDREKIHFVQLLQELRKEFDRSGQKLLLTVAVAAPQAIVDQSYSVPEMAEHVDFVNLMSYDYHFYVWYFPVTDLNAPLFPRCTETGYLSTLNVNFSAQYWVAKGMPREKIVVGIPAYGHSYQLDNPSNHNLQAPASGFGKLGTKGFVNYSAVCQFLKSGAVSIFNKESRVPYTFKDREWISYDNEESIYYKSSWIRTSGFKGAMILSLNVDDWNGTCYGTNETFPLTRTISKGLFKESDSKPQMSIGL
;
A
#
# COMPACT_ATOMS: atom_id res chain seq x y z
N MET A 1 -30.66 77.25 -20.59
CA MET A 1 -31.61 77.99 -19.72
C MET A 1 -32.69 76.99 -19.34
N VAL A 2 -32.56 76.17 -18.29
CA VAL A 2 -32.34 76.52 -16.87
C VAL A 2 -33.27 77.65 -16.46
N ASN A 3 -34.40 77.34 -15.82
CA ASN A 3 -34.67 77.85 -14.48
C ASN A 3 -35.91 77.20 -13.85
N GLN A 4 -35.62 76.50 -12.75
CA GLN A 4 -36.35 76.53 -11.47
C GLN A 4 -37.82 76.11 -11.47
N ILE A 5 -38.04 74.86 -11.06
CA ILE A 5 -39.29 74.38 -10.48
C ILE A 5 -39.42 75.02 -9.07
N PRO A 6 -40.51 75.75 -8.78
CA PRO A 6 -40.74 76.33 -7.47
C PRO A 6 -41.29 75.27 -6.50
N VAL A 7 -40.67 75.22 -5.32
CA VAL A 7 -41.03 74.42 -4.16
C VAL A 7 -42.31 74.98 -3.51
N PRO A 8 -43.37 74.18 -3.32
CA PRO A 8 -44.44 74.52 -2.40
C PRO A 8 -44.07 74.08 -0.98
N GLN A 9 -44.21 75.01 -0.05
CA GLN A 9 -43.87 74.95 1.36
C GLN A 9 -44.45 73.74 2.09
N ALA A 10 -43.59 73.11 2.89
CA ALA A 10 -43.97 72.14 3.91
C ALA A 10 -44.94 72.77 4.90
N LYS A 11 -46.12 72.15 5.03
CA LYS A 11 -47.05 72.41 6.13
C LYS A 11 -46.41 71.82 7.40
N TYR A 12 -46.09 72.68 8.34
CA TYR A 12 -45.71 72.31 9.70
C TYR A 12 -46.92 71.63 10.38
N GLU A 13 -46.90 70.31 10.48
CA GLU A 13 -47.59 69.61 11.56
C GLU A 13 -46.54 69.24 12.61
N LEU A 14 -46.51 70.04 13.68
CA LEU A 14 -45.98 69.64 14.97
C LEU A 14 -46.74 68.39 15.43
N LEU A 15 -46.14 67.22 15.28
CA LEU A 15 -46.45 66.06 16.10
C LEU A 15 -45.24 65.77 16.97
N THR A 16 -45.31 66.39 18.13
CA THR A 16 -44.71 66.01 19.41
C THR A 16 -43.93 64.68 19.41
N ASP A 17 -42.64 64.82 19.69
CA ASP A 17 -41.74 63.82 20.23
C ASP A 17 -42.43 63.03 21.36
N ILE A 18 -42.99 61.85 21.04
CA ILE A 18 -43.23 60.80 22.03
C ILE A 18 -42.08 59.82 21.89
N ARG A 19 -40.96 60.15 22.52
CA ARG A 19 -39.96 59.17 22.96
C ARG A 19 -40.67 58.10 23.79
N GLN A 20 -41.09 57.01 23.13
CA GLN A 20 -41.39 55.79 23.85
C GLN A 20 -40.10 55.29 24.51
N PRO A 21 -40.14 54.88 25.79
CA PRO A 21 -38.93 54.55 26.53
C PRO A 21 -38.32 53.26 25.97
N ARG A 22 -37.27 53.41 25.14
CA ARG A 22 -36.40 52.34 24.62
C ARG A 22 -35.89 51.37 25.71
N TRP A 23 -35.92 51.79 26.98
CA TRP A 23 -35.58 50.96 28.12
C TRP A 23 -36.55 49.78 28.32
N ARG A 24 -37.86 49.94 28.09
CA ARG A 24 -38.82 48.85 28.28
C ARG A 24 -38.62 47.72 27.26
N THR A 25 -38.34 48.05 26.00
CA THR A 25 -38.11 47.07 24.94
C THR A 25 -36.77 46.35 25.13
N GLN A 26 -35.73 47.05 25.59
CA GLN A 26 -34.43 46.45 25.89
C GLN A 26 -34.47 45.53 27.12
N VAL A 27 -35.18 45.94 28.19
CA VAL A 27 -35.37 45.10 29.37
C VAL A 27 -36.19 43.85 29.04
N VAL A 28 -37.27 43.98 28.26
CA VAL A 28 -38.06 42.83 27.81
C VAL A 28 -37.21 41.87 26.97
N CYS A 29 -36.41 42.38 26.03
CA CYS A 29 -35.55 41.56 25.19
C CYS A 29 -34.45 40.84 26.01
N LEU A 30 -33.82 41.54 26.97
CA LEU A 30 -32.85 40.95 27.87
C LEU A 30 -33.48 39.86 28.75
N THR A 31 -34.66 40.13 29.34
CA THR A 31 -35.36 39.12 30.16
C THR A 31 -35.76 37.88 29.36
N LEU A 32 -36.18 38.04 28.10
CA LEU A 32 -36.45 36.93 27.18
C LEU A 32 -35.18 36.13 26.85
N THR A 33 -34.06 36.78 26.58
CA THR A 33 -32.79 36.08 26.34
C THR A 33 -32.31 35.31 27.58
N PHE A 34 -32.43 35.89 28.78
CA PHE A 34 -32.08 35.19 30.02
C PHE A 34 -33.01 34.01 30.30
N LEU A 35 -34.31 34.13 29.99
CA LEU A 35 -35.26 33.03 30.08
C LEU A 35 -34.91 31.88 29.11
N ILE A 36 -34.59 32.20 27.85
CA ILE A 36 -34.22 31.19 26.86
C ILE A 36 -32.91 30.49 27.26
N VAL A 37 -31.90 31.24 27.69
CA VAL A 37 -30.64 30.66 28.17
C VAL A 37 -30.86 29.81 29.42
N GLY A 38 -31.71 30.26 30.35
CA GLY A 38 -32.09 29.49 31.53
C GLY A 38 -32.79 28.18 31.20
N VAL A 39 -33.74 28.18 30.25
CA VAL A 39 -34.42 26.97 29.78
C VAL A 39 -33.43 26.02 29.09
N LEU A 40 -32.50 26.53 28.27
CA LEU A 40 -31.46 25.71 27.65
C LEU A 40 -30.49 25.11 28.67
N PHE A 41 -30.18 25.85 29.74
CA PHE A 41 -29.31 25.34 30.81
C PHE A 41 -30.01 24.27 31.66
N ILE A 42 -31.28 24.49 31.99
CA ILE A 42 -32.10 23.54 32.75
C ILE A 42 -32.34 22.27 31.92
N THR A 43 -32.64 22.39 30.62
CA THR A 43 -32.82 21.22 29.74
C THR A 43 -31.52 20.44 29.58
N ARG A 44 -30.36 21.09 29.43
CA ARG A 44 -29.05 20.41 29.42
C ARG A 44 -28.70 19.74 30.74
N ALA A 45 -28.95 20.41 31.87
CA ALA A 45 -28.74 19.84 33.19
C ALA A 45 -29.67 18.63 33.43
N TRP A 46 -30.93 18.72 33.00
CA TRP A 46 -31.91 17.65 33.09
C TRP A 46 -31.55 16.46 32.18
N PHE A 47 -31.04 16.72 30.97
CA PHE A 47 -30.49 15.68 30.09
C PHE A 47 -29.26 15.01 30.72
N GLY A 48 -28.37 15.79 31.36
CA GLY A 48 -27.24 15.25 32.11
C GLY A 48 -27.68 14.37 33.28
N ILE A 49 -28.71 14.77 34.03
CA ILE A 49 -29.28 13.98 35.12
C ILE A 49 -29.98 12.72 34.59
N LEU A 50 -30.67 12.78 33.45
CA LEU A 50 -31.27 11.62 32.80
C LEU A 50 -30.21 10.62 32.32
N VAL A 51 -29.10 11.10 31.76
CA VAL A 51 -27.95 10.26 31.37
C VAL A 51 -27.32 9.61 32.61
N LEU A 52 -27.23 10.34 33.73
CA LEU A 52 -26.69 9.81 35.00
C LEU A 52 -27.67 8.88 35.75
N ARG A 53 -28.98 9.00 35.50
CA ARG A 53 -30.04 8.17 36.12
C ARG A 53 -30.55 7.04 35.22
N ALA A 54 -30.09 6.98 33.96
CA ALA A 54 -30.40 5.86 33.09
C ALA A 54 -29.96 4.56 33.79
N PRO A 55 -30.85 3.57 33.96
CA PRO A 55 -30.47 2.28 34.54
C PRO A 55 -29.34 1.74 33.67
N LYS A 56 -28.23 1.32 34.32
CA LYS A 56 -27.04 0.75 33.66
C LYS A 56 -27.48 -0.25 32.57
N ALA A 57 -27.55 0.25 31.34
CA ALA A 57 -27.69 -0.57 30.16
C ALA A 57 -26.37 -1.33 30.04
N ASP A 58 -26.51 -2.66 30.10
CA ASP A 58 -25.55 -3.72 29.90
C ASP A 58 -24.10 -3.46 30.33
N ARG A 59 -23.62 -4.38 31.18
CA ARG A 59 -22.20 -4.56 31.47
C ARG A 59 -21.40 -4.30 30.20
N PHE A 60 -20.65 -3.21 30.18
CA PHE A 60 -19.44 -3.15 29.37
C PHE A 60 -18.72 -4.45 29.71
N VAL A 61 -18.63 -5.35 28.73
CA VAL A 61 -17.58 -6.35 28.74
C VAL A 61 -16.34 -5.51 28.90
N GLU A 62 -15.72 -5.62 30.08
CA GLU A 62 -14.40 -5.10 30.34
C GLU A 62 -13.51 -5.85 29.36
N GLU A 63 -13.40 -5.29 28.15
CA GLU A 63 -12.58 -5.86 27.10
C GLU A 63 -11.18 -5.77 27.67
N GLN A 64 -10.68 -6.93 28.10
CA GLN A 64 -9.37 -7.07 28.71
C GLN A 64 -8.39 -6.41 27.73
N ILE A 65 -7.90 -5.23 28.09
CA ILE A 65 -7.02 -4.47 27.22
C ILE A 65 -5.73 -5.27 27.17
N ASP A 66 -5.58 -6.06 26.13
CA ASP A 66 -4.40 -6.88 25.92
C ASP A 66 -3.16 -5.97 25.83
N ASN A 67 -2.07 -6.41 26.43
CA ASN A 67 -0.76 -5.80 26.31
C ASN A 67 -0.38 -5.58 24.84
N ALA A 68 -0.86 -6.41 23.92
CA ALA A 68 -0.69 -6.21 22.48
C ALA A 68 -1.37 -4.91 21.96
N LYS A 69 -2.58 -4.60 22.44
CA LYS A 69 -3.28 -3.35 22.09
C LYS A 69 -2.54 -2.13 22.64
N ILE A 70 -2.11 -2.18 23.91
CA ILE A 70 -1.34 -1.10 24.55
C ILE A 70 -0.01 -0.88 23.83
N ALA A 71 0.72 -1.95 23.52
CA ALA A 71 1.98 -1.87 22.79
C ALA A 71 1.80 -1.29 21.37
N THR A 72 0.68 -1.59 20.72
CA THR A 72 0.33 -1.01 19.41
C THR A 72 0.05 0.48 19.52
N TRP A 73 -0.70 0.90 20.55
CA TRP A 73 -1.05 2.31 20.78
C TRP A 73 0.18 3.16 21.13
N LEU A 74 1.02 2.67 22.05
CA LEU A 74 2.26 3.36 22.44
C LEU A 74 3.24 3.46 21.26
N ARG A 75 3.35 2.40 20.44
CA ARG A 75 4.19 2.45 19.23
C ARG A 75 3.64 3.43 18.20
N ARG A 76 2.33 3.49 17.98
CA ARG A 76 1.73 4.50 17.10
C ARG A 76 1.97 5.91 17.60
N ALA A 77 1.79 6.17 18.90
CA ALA A 77 2.11 7.46 19.49
C ALA A 77 3.58 7.84 19.28
N ARG A 78 4.49 6.85 19.42
CA ARG A 78 5.91 7.02 19.11
C ARG A 78 6.18 7.29 17.63
N MET A 79 5.59 6.52 16.71
CA MET A 79 5.72 6.72 15.26
C MET A 79 5.23 8.10 14.83
N TYR A 80 4.08 8.56 15.35
CA TYR A 80 3.60 9.92 15.10
C TYR A 80 4.59 10.97 15.63
N ALA A 81 5.11 10.78 16.85
CA ALA A 81 6.06 11.71 17.46
C ALA A 81 7.41 11.77 16.70
N GLU A 82 7.93 10.62 16.25
CA GLU A 82 9.18 10.51 15.50
C GLU A 82 9.04 11.06 14.07
N SER A 83 7.94 10.75 13.36
CA SER A 83 7.65 11.31 12.03
C SER A 83 7.58 12.84 12.05
N THR A 84 7.01 13.47 13.09
CA THR A 84 7.04 14.94 13.22
C THR A 84 8.45 15.50 13.36
N LYS A 85 9.39 14.78 13.99
CA LYS A 85 10.78 15.23 14.15
C LYS A 85 11.56 15.13 12.85
N GLU A 86 11.32 14.08 12.06
CA GLU A 86 12.05 13.86 10.81
C GLU A 86 11.50 14.71 9.66
N ASN A 87 10.19 14.94 9.57
CA ASN A 87 9.62 15.86 8.58
C ASN A 87 10.14 17.30 8.78
N GLN A 88 10.35 17.74 10.03
CA GLN A 88 10.99 19.03 10.33
C GLN A 88 12.47 19.12 9.88
N ASN A 89 13.16 17.97 9.80
CA ASN A 89 14.54 17.90 9.31
C ASN A 89 14.61 17.71 7.79
N ALA A 90 13.64 17.01 7.19
CA ALA A 90 13.51 16.87 5.74
C ALA A 90 13.21 18.21 5.06
N ASP A 91 12.34 19.04 5.67
CA ASP A 91 12.05 20.41 5.20
C ASP A 91 13.26 21.35 5.32
N ARG A 92 14.28 21.01 6.13
CA ARG A 92 15.54 21.76 6.21
C ARG A 92 16.58 21.31 5.17
N ASN A 93 16.45 20.09 4.62
CA ASN A 93 17.41 19.51 3.69
C ASN A 93 16.95 19.55 2.21
N THR A 94 15.74 20.04 1.92
CA THR A 94 15.23 20.24 0.56
C THR A 94 15.86 21.42 -0.20
N SER A 95 16.86 22.09 0.36
CA SER A 95 17.67 23.09 -0.36
C SER A 95 19.01 22.56 -0.91
N VAL A 96 19.20 21.24 -1.01
CA VAL A 96 20.36 20.69 -1.73
C VAL A 96 20.01 20.57 -3.21
N GLY A 97 20.36 21.62 -3.96
CA GLY A 97 20.46 21.56 -5.41
C GLY A 97 21.52 20.52 -5.79
N ALA A 98 21.08 19.32 -6.15
CA ALA A 98 21.94 18.31 -6.76
C ALA A 98 21.87 18.50 -8.29
N SER A 99 22.99 18.91 -8.86
CA SER A 99 23.21 18.95 -10.30
C SER A 99 22.89 17.61 -10.95
N GLU A 100 21.85 17.59 -11.79
CA GLU A 100 21.47 16.43 -12.60
C GLU A 100 22.51 16.18 -13.69
N GLN A 101 23.51 15.35 -13.39
CA GLN A 101 24.29 14.66 -14.41
C GLN A 101 24.00 13.15 -14.29
N TYR A 102 22.82 12.77 -14.77
CA TYR A 102 22.38 11.37 -14.84
C TYR A 102 23.25 10.60 -15.84
N HIS A 103 24.26 9.90 -15.35
CA HIS A 103 24.92 8.86 -16.13
C HIS A 103 23.95 7.69 -16.34
N ARG A 104 23.33 7.65 -17.53
CA ARG A 104 22.49 6.55 -18.03
C ARG A 104 23.35 5.32 -18.34
N ASN A 105 23.87 4.64 -17.32
CA ASN A 105 24.16 3.21 -17.46
C ASN A 105 22.90 2.45 -17.07
N ALA A 106 21.89 2.49 -17.95
CA ALA A 106 20.66 1.75 -17.76
C ALA A 106 20.96 0.25 -17.80
N THR A 107 21.08 -0.36 -16.62
CA THR A 107 20.87 -1.82 -16.52
C THR A 107 19.46 -2.11 -17.04
N SER A 108 19.27 -3.24 -17.73
CA SER A 108 17.95 -3.63 -18.25
C SER A 108 16.93 -3.64 -17.10
N GLN A 109 15.81 -2.94 -17.29
CA GLN A 109 14.73 -2.95 -16.31
C GLN A 109 14.11 -4.33 -16.20
N VAL A 110 13.60 -4.66 -15.01
CA VAL A 110 12.98 -5.96 -14.73
C VAL A 110 11.48 -5.82 -14.47
N ILE A 111 10.74 -6.85 -14.87
CA ILE A 111 9.38 -7.12 -14.41
C ILE A 111 9.44 -8.41 -13.58
N VAL A 112 9.21 -8.28 -12.28
CA VAL A 112 9.21 -9.37 -11.31
C VAL A 112 7.76 -9.75 -11.01
N CYS A 113 7.39 -10.99 -11.25
CA CYS A 113 6.03 -11.46 -11.04
C CYS A 113 6.01 -12.50 -9.93
N TYR A 114 5.27 -12.22 -8.86
CA TYR A 114 4.98 -13.27 -7.89
C TYR A 114 3.90 -14.19 -8.44
N TYR A 115 4.15 -15.50 -8.33
CA TYR A 115 3.16 -16.55 -8.51
C TYR A 115 2.99 -17.28 -7.17
N THR A 116 1.82 -17.15 -6.58
CA THR A 116 1.48 -17.76 -5.30
C THR A 116 0.90 -19.14 -5.54
N ILE A 117 1.48 -20.19 -4.95
CA ILE A 117 0.96 -21.55 -5.04
C ILE A 117 -0.42 -21.58 -4.35
N PRO A 118 -1.52 -21.85 -5.08
CA PRO A 118 -2.84 -21.98 -4.49
C PRO A 118 -2.88 -23.12 -3.46
N TRP A 119 -3.73 -22.98 -2.44
CA TRP A 119 -3.92 -24.02 -1.43
C TRP A 119 -4.54 -25.30 -2.01
N ASP A 120 -5.37 -25.18 -3.05
CA ASP A 120 -5.90 -26.31 -3.82
C ASP A 120 -5.89 -26.00 -5.33
N LEU A 121 -4.94 -26.58 -6.04
CA LEU A 121 -4.80 -26.44 -7.50
C LEU A 121 -5.91 -27.14 -8.30
N ASN A 122 -6.75 -27.97 -7.66
CA ASN A 122 -7.92 -28.57 -8.32
C ASN A 122 -9.17 -27.68 -8.24
N THR A 123 -9.10 -26.55 -7.54
CA THR A 123 -10.21 -25.61 -7.47
C THR A 123 -10.34 -24.85 -8.80
N SER A 124 -11.52 -24.93 -9.41
CA SER A 124 -11.86 -24.15 -10.60
C SER A 124 -11.75 -22.65 -10.29
N GLY A 125 -10.97 -21.93 -11.09
CA GLY A 125 -10.72 -20.49 -10.88
C GLY A 125 -9.35 -20.15 -10.30
N GLU A 126 -8.49 -21.13 -10.05
CA GLU A 126 -7.09 -20.92 -9.69
C GLU A 126 -6.16 -20.87 -10.93
N LEU A 127 -5.11 -20.05 -10.85
CA LEU A 127 -4.12 -19.94 -11.92
C LEU A 127 -3.18 -21.14 -11.93
N SER A 128 -3.32 -22.02 -12.93
CA SER A 128 -2.35 -23.09 -13.22
C SER A 128 -1.06 -22.52 -13.84
N PRO A 129 0.13 -23.10 -13.56
CA PRO A 129 1.39 -22.72 -14.22
C PRO A 129 1.31 -22.76 -15.76
N SER A 130 0.50 -23.66 -16.32
CA SER A 130 0.32 -23.80 -17.77
C SER A 130 -0.37 -22.59 -18.43
N HIS A 131 -1.11 -21.79 -17.66
CA HIS A 131 -1.82 -20.61 -18.16
C HIS A 131 -0.99 -19.32 -18.06
N ILE A 132 0.18 -19.37 -17.42
CA ILE A 132 1.09 -18.23 -17.36
C ILE A 132 1.66 -17.97 -18.75
N ASP A 133 1.51 -16.74 -19.25
CA ASP A 133 2.24 -16.28 -20.43
C ASP A 133 3.69 -15.96 -20.02
N PRO A 134 4.70 -16.73 -20.48
CA PRO A 134 6.08 -16.57 -20.03
C PRO A 134 6.74 -15.26 -20.50
N HIS A 135 6.13 -14.52 -21.45
CA HIS A 135 6.71 -13.30 -22.00
C HIS A 135 6.32 -12.03 -21.24
N ILE A 136 5.39 -12.10 -20.27
CA ILE A 136 4.92 -10.93 -19.52
C ILE A 136 5.84 -10.56 -18.34
N CYS A 137 6.78 -11.44 -17.99
CA CYS A 137 7.69 -11.29 -16.85
C CYS A 137 9.13 -11.53 -17.27
N THR A 138 10.06 -10.82 -16.65
CA THR A 138 11.50 -11.14 -16.75
C THR A 138 11.93 -12.15 -15.68
N HIS A 139 11.27 -12.09 -14.51
CA HIS A 139 11.49 -12.95 -13.37
C HIS A 139 10.13 -13.43 -12.87
N ILE A 140 9.98 -14.72 -12.60
CA ILE A 140 8.86 -15.26 -11.83
C ILE A 140 9.40 -15.76 -10.50
N ILE A 141 8.85 -15.25 -9.41
CA ILE A 141 9.16 -15.69 -8.05
C ILE A 141 7.99 -16.56 -7.59
N VAL A 142 8.26 -17.84 -7.34
CA VAL A 142 7.27 -18.83 -6.89
C VAL A 142 7.23 -18.82 -5.37
N GLY A 143 6.11 -18.38 -4.81
CA GLY A 143 5.88 -18.29 -3.37
C GLY A 143 4.75 -19.22 -2.90
N PHE A 144 4.75 -19.74 -1.68
CA PHE A 144 5.80 -19.59 -0.67
C PHE A 144 6.21 -20.95 -0.13
N ALA A 145 7.52 -21.15 -0.06
CA ALA A 145 8.13 -22.11 0.82
C ALA A 145 8.16 -21.57 2.26
N SER A 146 8.38 -22.46 3.22
CA SER A 146 8.48 -22.13 4.63
C SER A 146 9.88 -22.41 5.16
N VAL A 147 10.19 -21.85 6.33
CA VAL A 147 11.41 -22.20 7.07
C VAL A 147 11.03 -23.11 8.23
N VAL A 148 11.36 -24.40 8.12
CA VAL A 148 11.02 -25.41 9.13
C VAL A 148 12.29 -26.10 9.60
N ASN A 149 12.54 -26.14 10.92
CA ASN A 149 13.74 -26.74 11.51
C ASN A 149 15.05 -26.22 10.89
N SER A 150 15.11 -24.91 10.58
CA SER A 150 16.22 -24.25 9.89
C SER A 150 16.56 -24.86 8.53
N MET A 151 15.55 -25.34 7.81
CA MET A 151 15.64 -25.81 6.43
C MET A 151 14.52 -25.19 5.61
N LEU A 152 14.76 -25.04 4.30
CA LEU A 152 13.75 -24.65 3.34
C LEU A 152 12.78 -25.81 3.12
N ASP A 153 11.51 -25.60 3.46
CA ASP A 153 10.42 -26.54 3.26
C ASP A 153 9.53 -26.08 2.10
N ILE A 154 9.45 -26.91 1.06
CA ILE A 154 8.74 -26.58 -0.18
C ILE A 154 7.34 -27.21 -0.27
N GLY A 155 6.92 -27.95 0.78
CA GLY A 155 5.63 -28.61 0.87
C GLY A 155 5.36 -29.67 -0.20
N ASP A 156 4.11 -30.14 -0.25
CA ASP A 156 3.69 -31.25 -1.12
C ASP A 156 3.49 -30.83 -2.59
N ASN A 157 3.33 -29.53 -2.84
CA ASN A 157 3.13 -28.96 -4.18
C ASN A 157 4.46 -28.70 -4.93
N ALA A 158 5.51 -29.44 -4.60
CA ALA A 158 6.84 -29.25 -5.17
C ALA A 158 6.91 -29.42 -6.70
N TRP A 159 5.94 -30.11 -7.31
CA TRP A 159 5.83 -30.25 -8.76
C TRP A 159 5.58 -28.92 -9.48
N VAL A 160 4.96 -27.94 -8.80
CA VAL A 160 4.66 -26.61 -9.35
C VAL A 160 5.93 -25.90 -9.78
N TYR A 161 7.00 -25.97 -8.97
CA TYR A 161 8.29 -25.37 -9.31
C TYR A 161 8.82 -25.89 -10.66
N LYS A 162 8.69 -27.20 -10.92
CA LYS A 162 9.12 -27.79 -12.20
C LYS A 162 8.30 -27.27 -13.37
N GLN A 163 6.99 -27.07 -13.20
CA GLN A 163 6.13 -26.54 -14.26
C GLN A 163 6.42 -25.08 -14.58
N VAL A 164 6.62 -24.25 -13.55
CA VAL A 164 6.99 -22.84 -13.75
C VAL A 164 8.38 -22.74 -14.38
N VAL A 165 9.35 -23.57 -13.97
CA VAL A 165 10.68 -23.64 -14.61
C VAL A 165 10.58 -24.07 -16.08
N ALA A 166 9.66 -24.98 -16.42
CA ALA A 166 9.44 -25.42 -17.80
C ALA A 166 8.96 -24.29 -18.74
N LEU A 167 8.43 -23.18 -18.21
CA LEU A 167 8.11 -21.98 -19.00
C LEU A 167 9.33 -21.39 -19.70
N LYS A 168 10.55 -21.64 -19.18
CA LYS A 168 11.82 -21.25 -19.83
C LYS A 168 12.04 -21.90 -21.19
N ASN A 169 11.33 -23.01 -21.50
CA ASN A 169 11.37 -23.60 -22.84
C ASN A 169 10.72 -22.70 -23.90
N ARG A 170 9.79 -21.83 -23.49
CA ARG A 170 9.12 -20.84 -24.35
C ARG A 170 9.77 -19.46 -24.27
N GLU A 171 10.33 -19.10 -23.11
CA GLU A 171 11.11 -17.87 -22.92
C GLU A 171 12.46 -18.16 -22.26
N PRO A 172 13.52 -18.43 -23.04
CA PRO A 172 14.82 -18.84 -22.49
C PRO A 172 15.51 -17.81 -21.59
N LYS A 173 15.13 -16.51 -21.68
CA LYS A 173 15.71 -15.45 -20.83
C LYS A 173 15.02 -15.35 -19.46
N LEU A 174 13.84 -15.96 -19.30
CA LEU A 174 13.07 -15.94 -18.07
C LEU A 174 13.90 -16.50 -16.91
N LYS A 175 13.83 -15.81 -15.77
CA LYS A 175 14.38 -16.28 -14.49
C LYS A 175 13.26 -16.80 -13.61
N VAL A 176 13.45 -17.98 -13.04
CA VAL A 176 12.47 -18.57 -12.11
C VAL A 176 13.14 -18.79 -10.77
N MET A 177 12.60 -18.17 -9.72
CA MET A 177 13.13 -18.18 -8.36
C MET A 177 12.10 -18.76 -7.40
N ILE A 178 12.56 -19.17 -6.22
CA ILE A 178 11.71 -19.59 -5.10
C ILE A 178 11.75 -18.52 -4.01
N SER A 179 10.60 -18.19 -3.42
CA SER A 179 10.50 -17.33 -2.24
C SER A 179 10.12 -18.13 -1.01
N ALA A 180 10.69 -17.77 0.14
CA ALA A 180 10.32 -18.32 1.43
C ALA A 180 9.86 -17.24 2.40
N GLY A 181 8.76 -17.52 3.10
CA GLY A 181 8.12 -16.60 4.05
C GLY A 181 6.74 -16.15 3.61
N GLY A 182 6.52 -14.84 3.59
CA GLY A 182 5.22 -14.20 3.36
C GLY A 182 4.27 -14.36 4.56
N ASN A 183 3.03 -13.86 4.42
CA ASN A 183 1.98 -13.91 5.45
C ASN A 183 1.58 -15.32 5.95
N ASN A 184 2.09 -16.39 5.32
CA ASN A 184 1.84 -17.79 5.71
C ASN A 184 3.03 -18.42 6.45
N GLU A 185 4.04 -17.65 6.88
CA GLU A 185 5.15 -18.19 7.68
C GLU A 185 4.62 -18.86 8.96
N LEU A 186 4.98 -20.14 9.14
CA LEU A 186 4.61 -20.93 10.30
C LEU A 186 5.77 -20.97 11.31
N HIS A 187 5.45 -20.82 12.60
CA HIS A 187 6.31 -21.23 13.74
C HIS A 187 7.70 -20.56 13.85
N ASP A 188 7.78 -19.23 14.02
CA ASP A 188 9.02 -18.48 14.30
C ASP A 188 10.21 -18.86 13.40
N GLY A 189 9.94 -19.31 12.17
CA GLY A 189 10.88 -20.09 11.35
C GLY A 189 12.17 -19.34 11.03
N PHE A 190 12.05 -18.13 10.48
CA PHE A 190 13.18 -17.25 10.25
C PHE A 190 13.86 -16.84 11.56
N SER A 191 13.09 -16.42 12.57
CA SER A 191 13.60 -16.00 13.87
C SER A 191 14.50 -17.06 14.51
N GLU A 192 14.09 -18.34 14.55
CA GLU A 192 14.92 -19.43 15.06
C GLU A 192 16.09 -19.78 14.13
N MET A 193 15.88 -19.72 12.82
CA MET A 193 16.90 -20.05 11.83
C MET A 193 18.08 -19.08 11.87
N VAL A 194 17.84 -17.78 12.10
CA VAL A 194 18.92 -16.78 12.06
C VAL A 194 19.76 -16.71 13.33
N LYS A 195 19.26 -17.23 14.47
CA LYS A 195 19.90 -17.13 15.81
C LYS A 195 21.33 -17.64 15.88
N THR A 196 21.68 -18.67 15.11
CA THR A 196 23.03 -19.26 15.17
C THR A 196 23.59 -19.48 13.78
N HIS A 197 24.92 -19.36 13.65
CA HIS A 197 25.63 -19.68 12.42
C HIS A 197 25.36 -21.12 11.95
N ALA A 198 25.22 -22.08 12.88
CA ALA A 198 24.91 -23.46 12.54
C ALA A 198 23.54 -23.61 11.87
N ASN A 199 22.52 -22.90 12.38
CA ASN A 199 21.17 -22.91 11.81
C ASN A 199 21.15 -22.26 10.43
N ARG A 200 21.77 -21.07 10.27
CA ARG A 200 21.89 -20.40 8.96
C ARG A 200 22.61 -21.27 7.95
N LYS A 201 23.71 -21.92 8.33
CA LYS A 201 24.44 -22.84 7.45
C LYS A 201 23.61 -24.04 7.02
N LYS A 202 22.77 -24.59 7.92
CA LYS A 202 21.83 -25.67 7.60
C LYS A 202 20.80 -25.20 6.58
N PHE A 203 20.25 -24.01 6.79
CA PHE A 203 19.28 -23.40 5.89
C PHE A 203 19.88 -23.13 4.50
N ILE A 204 21.02 -22.45 4.42
CA ILE A 204 21.71 -22.13 3.16
C ILE A 204 22.00 -23.39 2.34
N ARG A 205 22.43 -24.48 2.98
CA ARG A 205 22.62 -25.78 2.31
C ARG A 205 21.33 -26.33 1.73
N SER A 206 20.22 -26.23 2.46
CA SER A 206 18.91 -26.65 1.95
C SER A 206 18.45 -25.81 0.77
N VAL A 207 18.67 -24.48 0.80
CA VAL A 207 18.39 -23.57 -0.33
C VAL A 207 19.19 -24.00 -1.56
N LEU A 208 20.51 -24.19 -1.44
CA LEU A 208 21.36 -24.63 -2.55
C LEU A 208 20.94 -25.99 -3.14
N ASN A 209 20.49 -26.92 -2.29
CA ASN A 209 19.99 -28.21 -2.74
C ASN A 209 18.68 -28.06 -3.52
N VAL A 210 17.74 -27.25 -3.04
CA VAL A 210 16.47 -27.00 -3.71
C VAL A 210 16.69 -26.29 -5.04
N THR A 211 17.49 -25.21 -5.08
CA THR A 211 17.73 -24.47 -6.32
C THR A 211 18.36 -25.36 -7.39
N LYS A 212 19.32 -26.20 -6.99
CA LYS A 212 19.95 -27.19 -7.89
C LYS A 212 18.96 -28.26 -8.38
N THR A 213 18.14 -28.80 -7.49
CA THR A 213 17.20 -29.90 -7.78
C THR A 213 16.09 -29.46 -8.74
N TYR A 214 15.62 -28.23 -8.60
CA TYR A 214 14.52 -27.69 -9.40
C TYR A 214 14.98 -26.77 -10.54
N HIS A 215 16.30 -26.61 -10.75
CA HIS A 215 16.89 -25.73 -11.77
C HIS A 215 16.42 -24.27 -11.68
N LEU A 216 16.30 -23.77 -10.45
CA LEU A 216 15.91 -22.40 -10.15
C LEU A 216 17.10 -21.44 -10.33
N ASP A 217 16.81 -20.22 -10.77
CA ASP A 217 17.78 -19.16 -11.02
C ASP A 217 18.11 -18.32 -9.77
N GLY A 218 17.47 -18.58 -8.63
CA GLY A 218 17.73 -17.83 -7.41
C GLY A 218 16.76 -18.08 -6.26
N PHE A 219 16.98 -17.33 -5.18
CA PHE A 219 16.22 -17.37 -3.94
C PHE A 219 15.80 -15.96 -3.52
N ASP A 220 14.55 -15.82 -3.12
CA ASP A 220 13.95 -14.59 -2.60
C ASP A 220 13.62 -14.79 -1.12
N VAL A 221 14.08 -13.85 -0.28
CA VAL A 221 13.80 -13.87 1.16
C VAL A 221 12.62 -12.95 1.45
N ASP A 222 11.52 -13.48 1.96
CA ASP A 222 10.31 -12.72 2.28
C ASP A 222 9.96 -12.84 3.77
N TRP A 223 10.88 -12.37 4.62
CA TRP A 223 10.66 -12.35 6.08
C TRP A 223 9.94 -11.05 6.48
N GLU A 224 8.72 -11.19 7.01
CA GLU A 224 7.80 -10.08 7.31
C GLU A 224 7.53 -9.90 8.82
N PHE A 225 8.31 -9.17 9.60
CA PHE A 225 9.57 -8.50 9.28
C PHE A 225 10.58 -8.74 10.42
N PRO A 226 11.91 -8.78 10.15
CA PRO A 226 12.91 -8.96 11.19
C PRO A 226 12.76 -7.91 12.30
N ALA A 227 12.86 -8.31 13.56
CA ALA A 227 12.78 -7.41 14.73
C ALA A 227 11.47 -6.59 14.83
N TRP A 228 10.42 -6.94 14.09
CA TRP A 228 9.14 -6.21 14.11
C TRP A 228 8.20 -6.75 15.20
N ILE A 229 7.30 -5.90 15.72
CA ILE A 229 6.27 -6.23 16.73
C ILE A 229 6.81 -6.93 17.99
N GLY A 230 7.96 -6.48 18.51
CA GLY A 230 8.48 -6.99 19.79
C GLY A 230 9.23 -8.31 19.70
N ALA A 231 9.60 -8.71 18.48
CA ALA A 231 10.66 -9.68 18.24
C ALA A 231 12.03 -9.15 18.73
N ASP A 232 13.05 -10.01 18.70
CA ASP A 232 14.40 -9.69 19.18
C ASP A 232 15.08 -8.67 18.26
N ASP A 233 15.49 -7.52 18.81
CA ASP A 233 16.18 -6.46 18.05
C ASP A 233 17.45 -6.95 17.34
N ARG A 234 18.07 -8.04 17.82
CA ARG A 234 19.24 -8.65 17.19
C ARG A 234 18.92 -9.33 15.85
N GLU A 235 17.66 -9.62 15.57
CA GLU A 235 17.22 -10.18 14.28
C GLU A 235 17.64 -9.29 13.11
N LYS A 236 17.65 -7.96 13.29
CA LYS A 236 18.18 -7.02 12.29
C LYS A 236 19.62 -7.35 11.88
N ILE A 237 20.48 -7.62 12.87
CA ILE A 237 21.90 -7.98 12.66
C ILE A 237 21.99 -9.39 12.07
N HIS A 238 21.25 -10.35 12.62
CA HIS A 238 21.28 -11.73 12.14
C HIS A 238 20.75 -11.87 10.70
N PHE A 239 19.83 -10.99 10.30
CA PHE A 239 19.32 -10.94 8.93
C PHE A 239 20.41 -10.54 7.94
N VAL A 240 21.22 -9.52 8.25
CA VAL A 240 22.40 -9.17 7.43
C VAL A 240 23.38 -10.34 7.34
N GLN A 241 23.66 -10.99 8.48
CA GLN A 241 24.55 -12.16 8.50
C GLN A 241 24.04 -13.29 7.59
N LEU A 242 22.73 -13.53 7.57
CA LEU A 242 22.10 -14.50 6.67
C LEU A 242 22.35 -14.11 5.19
N LEU A 243 22.09 -12.86 4.81
CA LEU A 243 22.27 -12.39 3.42
C LEU A 243 23.74 -12.48 2.98
N GLN A 244 24.67 -12.08 3.87
CA GLN A 244 26.11 -12.19 3.63
C GLN A 244 26.53 -13.64 3.40
N GLU A 245 26.07 -14.56 4.26
CA GLU A 245 26.40 -15.99 4.17
C GLU A 245 25.75 -16.63 2.92
N LEU A 246 24.51 -16.27 2.57
CA LEU A 246 23.83 -16.71 1.34
C LEU A 246 24.62 -16.29 0.10
N ARG A 247 24.94 -14.99 -0.05
CA ARG A 247 25.68 -14.49 -1.21
C ARG A 247 27.01 -15.21 -1.39
N LYS A 248 27.76 -15.37 -0.29
CA LYS A 248 29.06 -16.07 -0.29
C LYS A 248 28.95 -17.53 -0.74
N GLU A 249 27.95 -18.26 -0.25
CA GLU A 249 27.76 -19.67 -0.62
C GLU A 249 27.17 -19.82 -2.04
N PHE A 250 26.37 -18.86 -2.51
CA PHE A 250 25.92 -18.82 -3.90
C PHE A 250 27.11 -18.66 -4.85
N ASP A 251 28.02 -17.72 -4.57
CA ASP A 251 29.24 -17.50 -5.36
C ASP A 251 30.15 -18.75 -5.39
N ARG A 252 30.25 -19.45 -4.26
CA ARG A 252 31.05 -20.68 -4.14
C ARG A 252 30.42 -21.89 -4.84
N SER A 253 29.10 -21.91 -4.98
CA SER A 253 28.38 -23.06 -5.54
C SER A 253 28.66 -23.29 -7.03
N GLY A 254 29.21 -22.29 -7.73
CA GLY A 254 29.36 -22.28 -9.19
C GLY A 254 28.05 -22.07 -9.95
N GLN A 255 26.91 -21.97 -9.25
CA GLN A 255 25.62 -21.62 -9.82
C GLN A 255 25.49 -20.09 -9.88
N LYS A 256 25.03 -19.54 -11.01
CA LYS A 256 24.70 -18.11 -11.13
C LYS A 256 23.32 -17.85 -10.52
N LEU A 257 23.25 -17.87 -9.18
CA LEU A 257 22.02 -17.65 -8.42
C LEU A 257 21.84 -16.18 -8.04
N LEU A 258 20.62 -15.70 -8.27
CA LEU A 258 20.13 -14.41 -7.78
C LEU A 258 19.73 -14.53 -6.30
N LEU A 259 20.02 -13.49 -5.53
CA LEU A 259 19.54 -13.31 -4.16
C LEU A 259 18.74 -12.02 -4.07
N THR A 260 17.44 -12.14 -3.81
CA THR A 260 16.53 -10.99 -3.65
C THR A 260 15.85 -11.02 -2.31
N VAL A 261 15.25 -9.89 -1.93
CA VAL A 261 14.55 -9.75 -0.66
C VAL A 261 13.28 -8.95 -0.88
N ALA A 262 12.13 -9.45 -0.45
CA ALA A 262 10.92 -8.66 -0.31
C ALA A 262 10.99 -7.84 0.99
N VAL A 263 10.78 -6.53 0.87
CA VAL A 263 11.07 -5.58 1.96
C VAL A 263 9.93 -4.61 2.22
N ALA A 264 9.79 -4.22 3.49
CA ALA A 264 8.74 -3.29 3.92
C ALA A 264 8.86 -1.90 3.29
N ALA A 265 7.71 -1.28 3.00
CA ALA A 265 7.63 0.10 2.54
C ALA A 265 7.45 1.15 3.66
N PRO A 266 6.69 0.90 4.74
CA PRO A 266 6.52 1.89 5.81
C PRO A 266 7.83 2.22 6.53
N GLN A 267 8.11 3.50 6.67
CA GLN A 267 9.36 4.03 7.23
C GLN A 267 9.74 3.40 8.57
N ALA A 268 8.76 3.29 9.48
CA ALA A 268 8.98 2.75 10.83
C ALA A 268 9.45 1.29 10.83
N ILE A 269 8.97 0.49 9.87
CA ILE A 269 9.42 -0.90 9.71
C ILE A 269 10.84 -0.90 9.15
N VAL A 270 11.13 -0.04 8.16
CA VAL A 270 12.46 0.06 7.57
C VAL A 270 13.53 0.37 8.62
N ASP A 271 13.26 1.33 9.50
CA ASP A 271 14.20 1.74 10.54
C ASP A 271 14.44 0.65 11.59
N GLN A 272 13.38 -0.07 11.95
CA GLN A 272 13.46 -1.16 12.93
C GLN A 272 14.13 -2.41 12.34
N SER A 273 13.80 -2.80 11.10
CA SER A 273 14.07 -4.14 10.58
C SER A 273 15.32 -4.26 9.71
N TYR A 274 15.81 -3.16 9.11
CA TYR A 274 16.81 -3.27 8.03
C TYR A 274 18.05 -2.41 8.23
N SER A 275 19.23 -3.03 8.06
CA SER A 275 20.50 -2.32 7.84
C SER A 275 20.71 -2.15 6.34
N VAL A 276 20.02 -1.18 5.76
CA VAL A 276 19.88 -1.01 4.30
C VAL A 276 21.22 -0.97 3.55
N PRO A 277 22.27 -0.24 4.00
CA PRO A 277 23.56 -0.22 3.30
C PRO A 277 24.23 -1.60 3.27
N GLU A 278 24.22 -2.32 4.40
CA GLU A 278 24.82 -3.66 4.51
C GLU A 278 24.06 -4.68 3.64
N MET A 279 22.73 -4.59 3.60
CA MET A 279 21.91 -5.43 2.71
C MET A 279 22.26 -5.19 1.23
N ALA A 280 22.47 -3.93 0.83
CA ALA A 280 22.77 -3.56 -0.55
C ALA A 280 24.06 -4.21 -1.09
N GLU A 281 25.00 -4.59 -0.23
CA GLU A 281 26.22 -5.28 -0.61
C GLU A 281 26.00 -6.75 -1.00
N HIS A 282 24.89 -7.35 -0.56
CA HIS A 282 24.69 -8.81 -0.65
C HIS A 282 23.57 -9.21 -1.60
N VAL A 283 22.57 -8.35 -1.80
CA VAL A 283 21.41 -8.65 -2.65
C VAL A 283 21.61 -8.16 -4.09
N ASP A 284 21.03 -8.87 -5.04
CA ASP A 284 20.96 -8.44 -6.44
C ASP A 284 19.98 -7.26 -6.59
N PHE A 285 18.81 -7.36 -5.97
CA PHE A 285 17.83 -6.27 -5.80
C PHE A 285 16.84 -6.58 -4.67
N VAL A 286 16.11 -5.56 -4.22
CA VAL A 286 14.99 -5.68 -3.29
C VAL A 286 13.66 -5.49 -4.01
N ASN A 287 12.66 -6.27 -3.62
CA ASN A 287 11.26 -6.14 -4.03
C ASN A 287 10.54 -5.31 -2.96
N LEU A 288 10.37 -4.01 -3.21
CA LEU A 288 9.73 -3.09 -2.27
C LEU A 288 8.22 -3.33 -2.24
N MET A 289 7.69 -3.79 -1.11
CA MET A 289 6.26 -4.05 -0.91
C MET A 289 5.47 -2.77 -0.66
N SER A 290 5.41 -1.90 -1.68
CA SER A 290 4.77 -0.58 -1.64
C SER A 290 3.26 -0.64 -1.86
N TYR A 291 2.59 -1.44 -1.04
CA TYR A 291 1.15 -1.66 -0.97
C TYR A 291 0.78 -1.98 0.49
N ASP A 292 -0.51 -2.25 0.75
CA ASP A 292 -1.08 -2.46 2.09
C ASP A 292 -0.85 -1.27 3.04
N TYR A 293 -0.71 -0.06 2.49
CA TYR A 293 -0.61 1.15 3.29
C TYR A 293 -1.88 1.40 4.09
N HIS A 294 -3.02 1.08 3.48
CA HIS A 294 -4.33 1.24 4.08
C HIS A 294 -5.26 0.07 3.77
N PHE A 295 -5.67 -0.62 4.82
CA PHE A 295 -6.72 -1.64 4.84
C PHE A 295 -7.55 -1.50 6.12
N TYR A 296 -8.71 -2.15 6.16
CA TYR A 296 -9.57 -2.06 7.33
C TYR A 296 -8.88 -2.61 8.59
N VAL A 297 -8.80 -1.76 9.63
CA VAL A 297 -8.42 -2.15 10.99
C VAL A 297 -9.38 -1.50 11.97
N TRP A 298 -9.85 -2.28 12.94
CA TRP A 298 -10.94 -1.86 13.85
C TRP A 298 -10.66 -0.57 14.63
N TYR A 299 -9.39 -0.28 14.96
CA TYR A 299 -8.97 0.91 15.70
C TYR A 299 -8.68 2.13 14.81
N PHE A 300 -8.67 1.96 13.49
CA PHE A 300 -8.58 3.04 12.51
C PHE A 300 -9.52 2.73 11.35
N PRO A 301 -10.84 2.72 11.62
CA PRO A 301 -11.84 2.11 10.76
C PRO A 301 -12.33 3.09 9.69
N VAL A 302 -11.41 3.60 8.86
CA VAL A 302 -11.71 4.53 7.78
C VAL A 302 -11.18 4.01 6.44
N THR A 303 -11.91 4.27 5.36
CA THR A 303 -11.49 3.90 4.00
C THR A 303 -10.28 4.70 3.55
N ASP A 304 -9.34 4.05 2.88
CA ASP A 304 -8.25 4.76 2.20
C ASP A 304 -7.59 3.86 1.14
N LEU A 305 -6.62 4.41 0.42
CA LEU A 305 -6.04 3.81 -0.78
C LEU A 305 -5.00 2.74 -0.44
N ASN A 306 -5.10 1.55 -1.04
CA ASN A 306 -4.16 0.44 -0.85
C ASN A 306 -2.70 0.85 -1.15
N ALA A 307 -2.48 1.42 -2.33
CA ALA A 307 -1.14 1.70 -2.86
C ALA A 307 -1.03 3.06 -3.57
N PRO A 308 -1.30 4.20 -2.90
CA PRO A 308 -1.21 5.52 -3.52
C PRO A 308 0.21 5.79 -4.07
N LEU A 309 0.33 6.31 -5.28
CA LEU A 309 1.64 6.66 -5.86
C LEU A 309 2.25 7.87 -5.13
N PHE A 310 1.42 8.88 -4.85
CA PHE A 310 1.80 10.12 -4.19
C PHE A 310 0.84 10.42 -3.01
N PRO A 311 1.31 11.19 -2.01
CA PRO A 311 0.43 11.65 -0.95
C PRO A 311 -0.58 12.67 -1.47
N ARG A 312 -1.69 12.81 -0.75
CA ARG A 312 -2.66 13.88 -0.96
C ARG A 312 -2.26 15.10 -0.14
N CYS A 313 -2.61 16.29 -0.61
CA CYS A 313 -2.32 17.55 0.09
C CYS A 313 -2.91 17.65 1.50
N THR A 314 -3.93 16.85 1.82
CA THR A 314 -4.56 16.79 3.15
C THR A 314 -3.84 15.85 4.11
N GLU A 315 -2.93 15.01 3.64
CA GLU A 315 -2.18 14.08 4.48
C GLU A 315 -0.99 14.79 5.14
N THR A 316 -0.76 14.48 6.41
CA THR A 316 0.30 15.09 7.20
C THR A 316 0.99 14.05 8.08
N GLY A 317 2.22 14.36 8.52
CA GLY A 317 2.98 13.52 9.43
C GLY A 317 3.23 12.12 8.86
N TYR A 318 2.94 11.10 9.66
CA TYR A 318 3.14 9.71 9.27
C TYR A 318 2.27 9.32 8.06
N LEU A 319 1.04 9.81 7.96
CA LEU A 319 0.14 9.47 6.85
C LEU A 319 0.68 9.95 5.50
N SER A 320 1.35 11.12 5.46
CA SER A 320 2.00 11.61 4.23
C SER A 320 3.21 10.77 3.77
N THR A 321 3.68 9.82 4.59
CA THR A 321 4.75 8.88 4.21
C THR A 321 4.24 7.57 3.61
N LEU A 322 2.93 7.31 3.71
CA LEU A 322 2.31 6.03 3.32
C LEU A 322 1.96 6.01 1.82
N ASN A 323 2.97 6.15 0.96
CA ASN A 323 2.82 6.12 -0.49
C ASN A 323 4.08 5.59 -1.18
N VAL A 324 3.89 5.07 -2.40
CA VAL A 324 4.96 4.43 -3.22
C VAL A 324 6.16 5.37 -3.41
N ASN A 325 5.92 6.64 -3.74
CA ASN A 325 7.00 7.59 -4.00
C ASN A 325 7.86 7.83 -2.75
N PHE A 326 7.24 8.11 -1.60
CA PHE A 326 7.99 8.32 -0.36
C PHE A 326 8.80 7.08 0.00
N SER A 327 8.17 5.90 0.04
CA SER A 327 8.85 4.67 0.45
C SER A 327 10.04 4.33 -0.45
N ALA A 328 9.90 4.43 -1.77
CA ALA A 328 11.02 4.15 -2.66
C ALA A 328 12.18 5.14 -2.49
N GLN A 329 11.88 6.44 -2.34
CA GLN A 329 12.92 7.45 -2.09
C GLN A 329 13.54 7.28 -0.69
N TYR A 330 12.77 6.81 0.29
CA TYR A 330 13.28 6.51 1.63
C TYR A 330 14.32 5.38 1.59
N TRP A 331 14.05 4.30 0.84
CA TRP A 331 15.03 3.22 0.64
C TRP A 331 16.32 3.73 -0.01
N VAL A 332 16.23 4.65 -0.98
CA VAL A 332 17.40 5.32 -1.56
C VAL A 332 18.14 6.14 -0.50
N ALA A 333 17.42 6.96 0.28
CA ALA A 333 18.01 7.78 1.34
C ALA A 333 18.68 6.94 2.44
N LYS A 334 18.18 5.73 2.69
CA LYS A 334 18.78 4.77 3.62
C LYS A 334 19.99 4.01 3.05
N GLY A 335 20.32 4.21 1.77
CA GLY A 335 21.54 3.69 1.15
C GLY A 335 21.35 2.54 0.17
N MET A 336 20.12 2.17 -0.20
CA MET A 336 19.90 1.18 -1.26
C MET A 336 20.09 1.83 -2.63
N PRO A 337 20.97 1.30 -3.51
CA PRO A 337 21.11 1.80 -4.87
C PRO A 337 19.80 1.73 -5.63
N ARG A 338 19.48 2.79 -6.37
CA ARG A 338 18.23 2.94 -7.10
C ARG A 338 18.01 1.83 -8.14
N GLU A 339 19.10 1.42 -8.79
CA GLU A 339 19.19 0.31 -9.73
C GLU A 339 19.07 -1.08 -9.07
N LYS A 340 18.90 -1.14 -7.74
CA LYS A 340 18.58 -2.35 -6.98
C LYS A 340 17.18 -2.32 -6.35
N ILE A 341 16.36 -1.30 -6.61
CA ILE A 341 14.98 -1.22 -6.06
C ILE A 341 13.98 -1.57 -7.16
N VAL A 342 13.26 -2.67 -6.96
CA VAL A 342 12.11 -3.08 -7.77
C VAL A 342 10.85 -2.70 -7.00
N VAL A 343 10.00 -1.85 -7.59
CA VAL A 343 8.85 -1.26 -6.89
C VAL A 343 7.60 -2.14 -7.05
N GLY A 344 6.98 -2.52 -5.94
CA GLY A 344 5.80 -3.39 -5.90
C GLY A 344 4.50 -2.70 -6.30
N ILE A 345 3.69 -3.41 -7.06
CA ILE A 345 2.37 -3.03 -7.56
C ILE A 345 1.39 -4.15 -7.20
N PRO A 346 0.31 -3.87 -6.44
CA PRO A 346 -0.68 -4.89 -6.12
C PRO A 346 -1.61 -5.12 -7.31
N ALA A 347 -1.87 -6.39 -7.63
CA ALA A 347 -2.93 -6.82 -8.55
C ALA A 347 -4.25 -7.13 -7.80
N TYR A 348 -4.35 -6.70 -6.54
CA TYR A 348 -5.53 -6.83 -5.69
C TYR A 348 -5.91 -5.48 -5.10
N GLY A 349 -7.12 -5.44 -4.53
CA GLY A 349 -7.63 -4.30 -3.79
C GLY A 349 -7.98 -4.62 -2.35
N HIS A 350 -8.23 -3.56 -1.58
CA HIS A 350 -8.78 -3.64 -0.23
C HIS A 350 -10.24 -3.19 -0.17
N SER A 351 -11.11 -4.07 0.33
CA SER A 351 -12.54 -3.80 0.49
C SER A 351 -12.93 -3.43 1.93
N TYR A 352 -13.90 -2.53 2.02
CA TYR A 352 -14.44 -1.97 3.25
C TYR A 352 -15.97 -2.01 3.20
N GLN A 353 -16.58 -2.23 4.35
CA GLN A 353 -18.01 -2.12 4.58
C GLN A 353 -18.30 -0.75 5.18
N LEU A 354 -18.68 0.23 4.35
CA LEU A 354 -19.02 1.60 4.79
C LEU A 354 -20.09 1.58 5.88
N ASP A 355 -20.01 2.49 6.85
CA ASP A 355 -21.08 2.69 7.83
C ASP A 355 -22.35 3.23 7.17
N ASN A 356 -22.17 4.22 6.29
CA ASN A 356 -23.25 4.88 5.57
C ASN A 356 -22.90 4.92 4.06
N PRO A 357 -23.73 4.37 3.17
CA PRO A 357 -23.47 4.37 1.73
C PRO A 357 -23.38 5.79 1.12
N SER A 358 -23.98 6.79 1.78
CA SER A 358 -23.89 8.20 1.35
C SER A 358 -22.54 8.85 1.69
N ASN A 359 -21.74 8.23 2.56
CA ASN A 359 -20.38 8.67 2.88
C ASN A 359 -19.39 7.67 2.28
N HIS A 360 -18.99 7.93 1.05
CA HIS A 360 -18.20 7.01 0.22
C HIS A 360 -16.87 7.62 -0.25
N ASN A 361 -16.51 8.80 0.28
CA ASN A 361 -15.23 9.44 -0.04
C ASN A 361 -14.08 8.74 0.67
N LEU A 362 -12.85 9.17 0.38
CA LEU A 362 -11.68 8.78 1.17
C LEU A 362 -11.90 9.19 2.63
N GLN A 363 -11.36 8.38 3.55
CA GLN A 363 -11.49 8.51 4.99
C GLN A 363 -12.94 8.41 5.49
N ALA A 364 -13.83 7.77 4.73
CA ALA A 364 -15.18 7.47 5.17
C ALA A 364 -15.17 6.38 6.27
N PRO A 365 -15.99 6.50 7.33
CA PRO A 365 -16.10 5.46 8.35
C PRO A 365 -16.59 4.11 7.78
N ALA A 366 -15.95 3.04 8.23
CA ALA A 366 -16.25 1.67 7.85
C ALA A 366 -16.49 0.79 9.10
N SER A 367 -17.45 -0.11 9.01
CA SER A 367 -17.83 -1.06 10.08
C SER A 367 -17.08 -2.39 10.02
N GLY A 368 -16.29 -2.62 8.96
CA GLY A 368 -15.69 -3.92 8.70
C GLY A 368 -14.99 -3.99 7.35
N PHE A 369 -14.48 -5.19 7.07
CA PHE A 369 -14.13 -5.60 5.72
C PHE A 369 -15.37 -5.60 4.82
N GLY A 370 -15.16 -5.28 3.55
CA GLY A 370 -16.19 -5.44 2.53
C GLY A 370 -16.61 -6.90 2.37
N LYS A 371 -17.76 -7.12 1.73
CA LYS A 371 -18.29 -8.45 1.44
C LYS A 371 -17.61 -9.09 0.24
N LEU A 372 -17.05 -8.30 -0.66
CA LEU A 372 -16.29 -8.82 -1.79
C LEU A 372 -14.90 -9.25 -1.32
N GLY A 373 -14.46 -10.39 -1.87
CA GLY A 373 -13.19 -11.00 -1.54
C GLY A 373 -13.18 -11.69 -0.17
N THR A 374 -11.98 -11.90 0.37
CA THR A 374 -11.77 -12.63 1.64
C THR A 374 -11.03 -11.73 2.62
N LYS A 375 -11.64 -11.44 3.78
CA LYS A 375 -11.06 -10.58 4.83
C LYS A 375 -10.55 -9.23 4.29
N GLY A 376 -11.30 -8.63 3.37
CA GLY A 376 -10.94 -7.35 2.78
C GLY A 376 -9.98 -7.43 1.60
N PHE A 377 -9.49 -8.61 1.19
CA PHE A 377 -8.64 -8.75 -0.01
C PHE A 377 -9.49 -9.14 -1.21
N VAL A 378 -9.41 -8.35 -2.29
CA VAL A 378 -10.24 -8.53 -3.50
C VAL A 378 -9.37 -8.66 -4.74
N ASN A 379 -9.54 -9.75 -5.49
CA ASN A 379 -8.85 -9.96 -6.76
C ASN A 379 -9.30 -8.93 -7.81
N TYR A 380 -8.43 -8.58 -8.76
CA TYR A 380 -8.76 -7.60 -9.80
C TYR A 380 -10.00 -8.01 -10.63
N SER A 381 -10.11 -9.30 -10.98
CA SER A 381 -11.26 -9.83 -11.71
C SER A 381 -12.59 -9.60 -10.96
N ALA A 382 -12.61 -9.72 -9.64
CA ALA A 382 -13.80 -9.41 -8.83
C ALA A 382 -14.12 -7.91 -8.81
N VAL A 383 -13.09 -7.04 -8.80
CA VAL A 383 -13.30 -5.59 -8.97
C VAL A 383 -13.92 -5.28 -10.32
N CYS A 384 -13.46 -5.92 -11.41
CA CYS A 384 -14.08 -5.75 -12.73
C CYS A 384 -15.56 -6.15 -12.75
N GLN A 385 -15.92 -7.28 -12.14
CA GLN A 385 -17.32 -7.70 -12.06
C GLN A 385 -18.16 -6.73 -11.21
N PHE A 386 -17.59 -6.20 -10.14
CA PHE A 386 -18.24 -5.19 -9.31
C PHE A 386 -18.53 -3.90 -10.11
N LEU A 387 -17.56 -3.44 -10.90
CA LEU A 387 -17.74 -2.31 -11.83
C LEU A 387 -18.85 -2.58 -12.86
N LYS A 388 -18.87 -3.77 -13.48
CA LYS A 388 -19.95 -4.19 -14.40
C LYS A 388 -21.33 -4.22 -13.76
N SER A 389 -21.40 -4.43 -12.44
CA SER A 389 -22.66 -4.37 -11.69
C SER A 389 -23.21 -2.96 -11.49
N GLY A 390 -22.52 -1.92 -12.00
CA GLY A 390 -22.92 -0.52 -11.89
C GLY A 390 -22.29 0.21 -10.69
N ALA A 391 -21.16 -0.27 -10.18
CA ALA A 391 -20.39 0.45 -9.17
C ALA A 391 -19.78 1.73 -9.75
N VAL A 392 -19.67 2.77 -8.92
CA VAL A 392 -19.08 4.07 -9.31
C VAL A 392 -17.58 4.02 -9.07
N SER A 393 -16.80 4.22 -10.13
CA SER A 393 -15.33 4.35 -10.04
C SER A 393 -14.92 5.80 -9.97
N ILE A 394 -14.04 6.14 -9.03
CA ILE A 394 -13.43 7.46 -8.86
C ILE A 394 -11.92 7.32 -8.97
N PHE A 395 -11.29 8.06 -9.89
CA PHE A 395 -9.84 8.13 -10.00
C PHE A 395 -9.30 9.32 -9.20
N ASN A 396 -8.54 9.07 -8.13
CA ASN A 396 -7.91 10.13 -7.37
C ASN A 396 -6.69 10.68 -8.13
N LYS A 397 -6.76 11.93 -8.58
CA LYS A 397 -5.73 12.54 -9.43
C LYS A 397 -4.42 12.85 -8.70
N GLU A 398 -4.46 13.13 -7.40
CA GLU A 398 -3.27 13.42 -6.60
C GLU A 398 -2.46 12.12 -6.40
N SER A 399 -3.12 11.08 -5.88
CA SER A 399 -2.50 9.79 -5.59
C SER A 399 -2.34 8.85 -6.79
N ARG A 400 -2.95 9.17 -7.94
CA ARG A 400 -2.91 8.38 -9.19
C ARG A 400 -3.44 6.95 -9.04
N VAL A 401 -4.46 6.77 -8.21
CA VAL A 401 -5.05 5.46 -7.90
C VAL A 401 -6.57 5.56 -7.84
N PRO A 402 -7.32 4.58 -8.37
CA PRO A 402 -8.76 4.54 -8.26
C PRO A 402 -9.26 3.93 -6.95
N TYR A 403 -10.50 4.28 -6.62
CA TYR A 403 -11.35 3.48 -5.75
C TYR A 403 -12.74 3.35 -6.38
N THR A 404 -13.49 2.34 -5.98
CA THR A 404 -14.85 2.09 -6.47
C THR A 404 -15.80 1.80 -5.32
N PHE A 405 -17.07 2.13 -5.48
CA PHE A 405 -18.07 1.85 -4.46
C PHE A 405 -19.46 1.62 -5.06
N LYS A 406 -20.27 0.86 -4.33
CA LYS A 406 -21.69 0.67 -4.59
C LYS A 406 -22.36 0.28 -3.28
N ASP A 407 -23.46 0.94 -2.97
CA ASP A 407 -24.13 0.79 -1.67
C ASP A 407 -23.10 0.98 -0.54
N ARG A 408 -22.93 -0.03 0.32
CA ARG A 408 -21.98 0.01 1.42
C ARG A 408 -20.66 -0.72 1.13
N GLU A 409 -20.48 -1.22 -0.09
CA GLU A 409 -19.23 -1.86 -0.51
C GLU A 409 -18.31 -0.81 -1.12
N TRP A 410 -17.08 -0.71 -0.62
CA TRP A 410 -16.06 0.24 -1.06
C TRP A 410 -14.73 -0.48 -1.26
N ILE A 411 -14.03 -0.24 -2.37
CA ILE A 411 -12.81 -0.95 -2.73
C ILE A 411 -11.75 0.03 -3.24
N SER A 412 -10.58 0.06 -2.63
CA SER A 412 -9.38 0.64 -3.24
C SER A 412 -8.68 -0.43 -4.06
N TYR A 413 -8.23 -0.10 -5.26
CA TYR A 413 -7.56 -1.05 -6.15
C TYR A 413 -6.63 -0.32 -7.12
N ASP A 414 -5.83 -1.07 -7.87
CA ASP A 414 -5.09 -0.57 -9.03
C ASP A 414 -5.74 -1.06 -10.33
N ASN A 415 -5.77 -0.21 -11.34
CA ASN A 415 -6.22 -0.51 -12.69
C ASN A 415 -5.11 -0.22 -13.72
N GLU A 416 -5.36 -0.44 -15.01
CA GLU A 416 -4.38 -0.18 -16.06
C GLU A 416 -3.91 1.28 -16.07
N GLU A 417 -4.79 2.24 -15.79
CA GLU A 417 -4.41 3.66 -15.73
C GLU A 417 -3.42 3.92 -14.58
N SER A 418 -3.72 3.49 -13.34
CA SER A 418 -2.83 3.70 -12.19
C SER A 418 -1.50 2.95 -12.36
N ILE A 419 -1.54 1.72 -12.88
CA ILE A 419 -0.33 0.95 -13.16
C ILE A 419 0.51 1.62 -14.24
N TYR A 420 -0.09 2.15 -15.30
CA TYR A 420 0.66 2.89 -16.31
C TYR A 420 1.39 4.11 -15.72
N TYR A 421 0.73 4.87 -14.82
CA TYR A 421 1.38 5.97 -14.10
C TYR A 421 2.52 5.48 -13.22
N LYS A 422 2.30 4.43 -12.42
CA LYS A 422 3.32 3.84 -11.54
C LYS A 422 4.52 3.34 -12.34
N SER A 423 4.31 2.56 -13.39
CA SER A 423 5.37 2.03 -14.24
C SER A 423 6.14 3.12 -15.00
N SER A 424 5.43 4.14 -15.49
CA SER A 424 6.09 5.32 -16.09
C SER A 424 6.93 6.09 -15.09
N TRP A 425 6.44 6.26 -13.86
CA TRP A 425 7.17 6.88 -12.76
C TRP A 425 8.39 6.04 -12.36
N ILE A 426 8.27 4.71 -12.25
CA ILE A 426 9.38 3.78 -11.96
C ILE A 426 10.52 3.97 -12.97
N ARG A 427 10.17 3.99 -14.26
CA ARG A 427 11.13 4.19 -15.35
C ARG A 427 11.79 5.55 -15.30
N THR A 428 11.00 6.62 -15.22
CA THR A 428 11.53 7.99 -15.25
C THR A 428 12.32 8.33 -13.98
N SER A 429 11.98 7.69 -12.86
CA SER A 429 12.72 7.79 -11.59
C SER A 429 13.93 6.86 -11.53
N GLY A 430 14.29 6.15 -12.61
CA GLY A 430 15.53 5.35 -12.72
C GLY A 430 15.58 4.10 -11.85
N PHE A 431 14.45 3.61 -11.33
CA PHE A 431 14.40 2.39 -10.51
C PHE A 431 14.60 1.13 -11.37
N LYS A 432 15.04 0.05 -10.72
CA LYS A 432 15.40 -1.23 -11.37
C LYS A 432 14.24 -1.82 -12.16
N GLY A 433 13.01 -1.63 -11.70
CA GLY A 433 11.86 -2.22 -12.36
C GLY A 433 10.61 -2.21 -11.49
N ALA A 434 9.61 -2.98 -11.92
CA ALA A 434 8.37 -3.17 -11.20
C ALA A 434 8.21 -4.63 -10.78
N MET A 435 7.59 -4.83 -9.63
CA MET A 435 7.15 -6.12 -9.13
C MET A 435 5.63 -6.13 -9.09
N ILE A 436 4.99 -7.25 -9.42
CA ILE A 436 3.54 -7.43 -9.27
C ILE A 436 3.22 -8.56 -8.30
N LEU A 437 2.33 -8.27 -7.35
CA LEU A 437 1.78 -9.23 -6.40
C LEU A 437 0.25 -9.31 -6.62
N SER A 438 -0.29 -10.34 -7.27
CA SER A 438 0.39 -11.46 -7.93
C SER A 438 -0.27 -11.78 -9.28
N LEU A 439 0.36 -12.64 -10.08
CA LEU A 439 -0.25 -13.15 -11.32
C LEU A 439 -1.61 -13.82 -11.09
N ASN A 440 -1.79 -14.45 -9.93
CA ASN A 440 -2.98 -15.22 -9.57
C ASN A 440 -4.24 -14.36 -9.46
N VAL A 441 -4.08 -13.08 -9.11
CA VAL A 441 -5.19 -12.17 -8.81
C VAL A 441 -5.39 -11.09 -9.87
N ASP A 442 -4.54 -11.07 -10.91
CA ASP A 442 -4.79 -10.39 -12.18
C ASP A 442 -5.90 -11.13 -12.97
N ASP A 443 -6.42 -10.53 -14.04
CA ASP A 443 -7.41 -11.17 -14.92
C ASP A 443 -6.73 -12.14 -15.91
N TRP A 444 -6.18 -13.23 -15.37
CA TRP A 444 -5.47 -14.24 -16.13
C TRP A 444 -6.37 -15.04 -17.08
N ASN A 445 -7.70 -15.03 -16.87
CA ASN A 445 -8.68 -15.75 -17.68
C ASN A 445 -9.55 -14.84 -18.57
N GLY A 446 -9.20 -13.54 -18.71
CA GLY A 446 -9.83 -12.62 -19.67
C GLY A 446 -11.31 -12.29 -19.39
N THR A 447 -11.73 -12.28 -18.12
CA THR A 447 -13.13 -12.09 -17.73
C THR A 447 -13.55 -10.61 -17.61
N CYS A 448 -12.60 -9.69 -17.50
CA CYS A 448 -12.86 -8.26 -17.24
C CYS A 448 -13.44 -7.54 -18.45
N TYR A 449 -12.90 -7.70 -19.66
CA TYR A 449 -13.28 -6.85 -20.80
C TYR A 449 -13.98 -7.58 -21.94
N GLY A 450 -14.26 -8.89 -21.80
CA GLY A 450 -14.77 -9.69 -22.92
C GLY A 450 -13.79 -9.75 -24.10
N THR A 451 -12.54 -9.35 -23.86
CA THR A 451 -11.40 -9.46 -24.75
C THR A 451 -10.67 -10.76 -24.46
N ASN A 452 -10.04 -11.36 -25.45
CA ASN A 452 -9.14 -12.50 -25.24
C ASN A 452 -7.78 -12.10 -24.60
N GLU A 453 -7.61 -10.85 -24.14
CA GLU A 453 -6.38 -10.39 -23.49
C GLU A 453 -6.36 -10.84 -22.02
N THR A 454 -5.31 -11.57 -21.64
CA THR A 454 -5.05 -12.05 -20.27
C THR A 454 -3.98 -11.22 -19.59
N PHE A 455 -4.00 -11.17 -18.26
CA PHE A 455 -3.04 -10.41 -17.43
C PHE A 455 -2.96 -8.91 -17.79
N PRO A 456 -4.09 -8.19 -17.91
CA PRO A 456 -4.09 -6.80 -18.35
C PRO A 456 -3.25 -5.86 -17.45
N LEU A 457 -3.25 -6.09 -16.15
CA LEU A 457 -2.44 -5.29 -15.21
C LEU A 457 -0.95 -5.54 -15.44
N THR A 458 -0.54 -6.81 -15.50
CA THR A 458 0.85 -7.21 -15.73
C THR A 458 1.37 -6.71 -17.08
N ARG A 459 0.58 -6.82 -18.15
CA ARG A 459 0.96 -6.30 -19.48
C ARG A 459 1.10 -4.78 -19.48
N THR A 460 0.30 -4.08 -18.69
CA THR A 460 0.38 -2.63 -18.58
C THR A 460 1.67 -2.15 -17.92
N ILE A 461 2.25 -2.95 -17.02
CA ILE A 461 3.60 -2.69 -16.49
C ILE A 461 4.63 -2.60 -17.61
N SER A 462 4.60 -3.57 -18.55
CA SER A 462 5.49 -3.58 -19.71
C SER A 462 5.31 -2.33 -20.58
N LYS A 463 4.07 -1.91 -20.85
CA LYS A 463 3.75 -0.69 -21.62
C LYS A 463 4.32 0.58 -20.95
N GLY A 464 4.28 0.65 -19.62
CA GLY A 464 4.81 1.79 -18.85
C GLY A 464 6.35 1.81 -18.74
N LEU A 465 6.98 0.64 -18.54
CA LEU A 465 8.44 0.52 -18.41
C LEU A 465 9.16 0.59 -19.76
N PHE A 466 8.65 -0.08 -20.77
CA PHE A 466 9.25 -0.15 -22.09
C PHE A 466 8.36 0.65 -23.04
N LYS A 467 8.58 1.97 -23.14
CA LYS A 467 7.93 2.73 -24.22
C LYS A 467 8.38 2.09 -25.53
N GLU A 468 7.45 1.66 -26.36
CA GLU A 468 7.75 1.61 -27.79
C GLU A 468 8.22 3.02 -28.16
N SER A 469 9.42 3.13 -28.72
CA SER A 469 9.89 4.39 -29.27
C SER A 469 8.81 4.88 -30.22
N ASP A 470 8.29 6.09 -30.00
CA ASP A 470 7.40 6.75 -30.95
C ASP A 470 8.07 6.71 -32.33
N SER A 471 7.67 5.75 -33.17
CA SER A 471 8.03 5.73 -34.58
C SER A 471 7.32 6.92 -35.17
N LYS A 472 8.03 8.06 -35.21
CA LYS A 472 7.59 9.22 -35.99
C LYS A 472 7.22 8.70 -37.38
N PRO A 473 5.97 8.86 -37.84
CA PRO A 473 5.68 8.64 -39.24
C PRO A 473 6.54 9.64 -40.01
N GLN A 474 7.44 9.15 -40.85
CA GLN A 474 8.07 9.97 -41.87
C GLN A 474 6.95 10.53 -42.73
N MET A 475 6.61 11.80 -42.53
CA MET A 475 5.89 12.55 -43.55
C MET A 475 6.81 12.61 -44.76
N SER A 476 6.48 11.82 -45.77
CA SER A 476 6.97 12.01 -47.13
C SER A 476 6.47 13.36 -47.62
N ILE A 477 7.34 14.37 -47.56
CA ILE A 477 7.17 15.59 -48.33
C ILE A 477 7.49 15.19 -49.78
N GLY A 478 6.45 14.95 -50.56
CA GLY A 478 6.57 14.83 -52.01
C GLY A 478 6.92 16.18 -52.61
N LEU A 479 8.00 16.19 -53.40
CA LEU A 479 8.27 17.21 -54.43
C LEU A 479 7.53 16.85 -55.71
#